data_AF-A0A6L8N2U6-F1
#
_entry.id   AF-A0A6L8N2U6-F1
#
_cell.length_a   1.000
_cell.length_b   1.000
_cell.length_c   1.000
_cell.angle_alpha   90.00
_cell.angle_beta   90.00
_cell.angle_gamma   90.00
#
_symmetry.space_group_name_H-M   'P 1'
#
loop_
_entity.id
_entity.type
_entity.pdbx_description
1 polymer ?
#
loop_
_entity_poly.entity_id
_entity_poly.type
_entity_poly.pdbx_seq_one_letter_code
_entity_poly.pdbx_strand_id
1 'polypeptide(L)'
;MPDTTFADVGDALGTSRQAAEQRFGHVRHGKKVAAVISRRDRVREDPADLRGAYGEVGDAGQYASDRGIWPIGKRVRAEAQYAIVAVDGLVRRVYELDPDGWSEVESSKWEFTAVGNRELTKDEIDAAYEAGNLPLRPGDDCPTRAGGAYRPHWF
;
A
#
# COMPACT_ATOMS: atom_id res chain seq x y z
N MET A 1 18.98 -5.41 20.38
CA MET A 1 19.33 -3.98 20.48
C MET A 1 18.13 -3.29 21.10
N PRO A 2 18.27 -2.50 22.16
CA PRO A 2 17.11 -1.82 22.73
C PRO A 2 16.57 -0.80 21.72
N ASP A 3 15.25 -0.81 21.53
CA ASP A 3 14.56 0.14 20.65
C ASP A 3 14.57 1.52 21.30
N THR A 4 15.41 2.43 20.78
CA THR A 4 15.43 3.84 21.18
C THR A 4 14.04 4.45 21.00
N THR A 5 13.47 5.01 22.06
CA THR A 5 12.14 5.63 22.05
C THR A 5 12.22 7.10 21.67
N PHE A 6 11.09 7.72 21.29
CA PHE A 6 11.07 9.17 21.03
C PHE A 6 11.24 10.02 22.29
N ALA A 7 11.06 9.43 23.48
CA ALA A 7 11.45 10.08 24.72
C ALA A 7 12.99 10.20 24.79
N ASP A 8 13.70 9.10 24.48
CA ASP A 8 15.17 9.08 24.45
C ASP A 8 15.74 10.04 23.37
N VAL A 9 15.09 10.10 22.20
CA VAL A 9 15.44 11.07 21.13
C VAL A 9 15.16 12.51 21.56
N GLY A 10 14.06 12.73 22.29
CA GLY A 10 13.73 14.02 22.87
C GLY A 10 14.79 14.49 23.85
N ASP A 11 15.13 13.63 24.81
CA ASP A 11 16.13 13.91 25.85
C ASP A 11 17.52 14.16 25.27
N ALA A 12 17.93 13.35 24.27
CA ALA A 12 19.23 13.51 23.60
C ALA A 12 19.34 14.82 22.79
N LEU A 13 18.22 15.35 22.28
CA LEU A 13 18.20 16.55 21.45
C LEU A 13 17.70 17.80 22.21
N GLY A 14 17.45 17.68 23.51
CA GLY A 14 16.90 18.78 24.32
C GLY A 14 15.53 19.25 23.84
N THR A 15 14.70 18.34 23.32
CA THR A 15 13.37 18.63 22.80
C THR A 15 12.32 17.73 23.45
N SER A 16 11.05 18.11 23.38
CA SER A 16 10.00 17.26 23.96
C SER A 16 9.80 15.99 23.12
N ARG A 17 9.36 14.90 23.76
CA ARG A 17 8.93 13.67 23.07
C ARG A 17 7.98 13.97 21.92
N GLN A 18 7.03 14.89 22.12
CA GLN A 18 6.01 15.24 21.13
C GLN A 18 6.61 15.96 19.92
N ALA A 19 7.60 16.84 20.14
CA ALA A 19 8.36 17.50 19.08
C ALA A 19 9.29 16.52 18.36
N ALA A 20 9.88 15.55 19.08
CA ALA A 20 10.65 14.47 18.49
C ALA A 20 9.77 13.52 17.66
N GLU A 21 8.57 13.17 18.12
CA GLU A 21 7.57 12.41 17.35
C GLU A 21 7.09 13.19 16.12
N GLN A 22 6.87 14.50 16.23
CA GLN A 22 6.50 15.32 15.08
C GLN A 22 7.63 15.44 14.05
N ARG A 23 8.88 15.58 14.48
CA ARG A 23 10.07 15.75 13.61
C ARG A 23 10.68 14.45 13.11
N PHE A 24 10.52 13.35 13.84
CA PHE A 24 11.18 12.08 13.56
C PHE A 24 10.21 10.89 13.57
N GLY A 25 8.91 11.10 13.76
CA GLY A 25 7.89 10.04 13.67
C GLY A 25 7.86 9.36 12.31
N HIS A 26 8.30 10.06 11.27
CA HIS A 26 8.54 9.54 9.94
C HIS A 26 9.86 8.76 9.83
N VAL A 27 10.86 8.99 10.69
CA VAL A 27 12.14 8.25 10.69
C VAL A 27 11.99 6.79 11.17
N ARG A 28 10.82 6.41 11.71
CA ARG A 28 10.40 5.01 11.90
C ARG A 28 9.93 4.32 10.61
N HIS A 29 10.33 4.78 9.43
CA HIS A 29 10.13 4.00 8.22
C HIS A 29 10.86 2.67 8.41
N GLY A 30 10.11 1.56 8.41
CA GLY A 30 10.67 0.23 8.20
C GLY A 30 11.56 0.21 6.97
N LYS A 31 12.46 -0.77 6.86
CA LYS A 31 13.46 -0.79 5.79
C LYS A 31 12.83 -1.02 4.41
N LYS A 32 11.57 -1.48 4.37
CA LYS A 32 10.82 -1.78 3.17
C LYS A 32 9.48 -1.06 3.19
N VAL A 33 8.91 -0.87 2.00
CA VAL A 33 7.57 -0.30 1.83
C VAL A 33 6.74 -1.13 0.88
N ALA A 34 5.46 -1.26 1.19
CA ALA A 34 4.44 -1.75 0.28
C ALA A 34 3.42 -0.64 0.02
N ALA A 35 2.91 -0.58 -1.21
CA ALA A 35 1.77 0.26 -1.55
C ALA A 35 0.48 -0.47 -1.14
N VAL A 36 -0.20 -0.02 -0.09
CA VAL A 36 -1.47 -0.60 0.34
C VAL A 36 -2.62 0.20 -0.24
N ILE A 37 -3.48 -0.46 -1.00
CA ILE A 37 -4.66 0.10 -1.64
C ILE A 37 -5.87 -0.50 -0.95
N SER A 38 -6.68 0.34 -0.29
CA SER A 38 -7.92 -0.10 0.34
C SER A 38 -9.13 0.50 -0.36
N ARG A 39 -10.03 -0.40 -0.75
CA ARG A 39 -11.27 -0.09 -1.45
C ARG A 39 -12.44 -0.77 -0.75
N ARG A 40 -13.65 -0.32 -1.06
CA ARG A 40 -14.86 -1.05 -0.69
C ARG A 40 -15.17 -2.08 -1.76
N ASP A 41 -15.81 -3.17 -1.35
CA ASP A 41 -16.52 -4.01 -2.31
C ASP A 41 -17.66 -3.17 -2.89
N ARG A 42 -17.64 -2.96 -4.20
CA ARG A 42 -18.69 -2.25 -4.93
C ARG A 42 -18.99 -3.11 -6.14
N VAL A 43 -20.27 -3.41 -6.39
CA VAL A 43 -20.68 -4.03 -7.65
C VAL A 43 -20.72 -2.94 -8.73
N ARG A 44 -20.37 -3.27 -9.97
CA ARG A 44 -20.24 -2.36 -11.11
C ARG A 44 -21.45 -1.42 -11.31
N GLU A 45 -21.12 -0.16 -11.63
CA GLU A 45 -21.98 0.95 -12.13
C GLU A 45 -23.14 1.40 -11.22
N ASP A 46 -22.90 2.44 -10.41
CA ASP A 46 -23.91 3.47 -10.16
C ASP A 46 -23.79 4.52 -11.28
N PRO A 47 -24.80 4.66 -12.17
CA PRO A 47 -24.80 5.67 -13.23
C PRO A 47 -24.66 7.11 -12.74
N ALA A 48 -24.84 7.37 -11.43
CA ALA A 48 -24.66 8.67 -10.81
C ALA A 48 -23.24 8.92 -10.25
N ASP A 49 -22.38 7.89 -10.15
CA ASP A 49 -21.01 8.05 -9.64
C ASP A 49 -20.05 8.49 -10.77
N LEU A 50 -20.03 9.80 -11.03
CA LEU A 50 -19.16 10.48 -12.01
C LEU A 50 -17.65 10.22 -11.80
N ARG A 51 -17.25 9.54 -10.72
CA ARG A 51 -15.84 9.20 -10.43
C ARG A 51 -15.39 7.88 -11.08
N GLY A 52 -16.29 7.10 -11.68
CA GLY A 52 -15.92 5.82 -12.30
C GLY A 52 -15.34 4.82 -11.30
N ALA A 53 -15.88 4.75 -10.08
CA ALA A 53 -15.37 3.85 -9.06
C ALA A 53 -15.60 2.38 -9.44
N TYR A 54 -14.55 1.73 -9.95
CA TYR A 54 -14.57 0.31 -10.28
C TYR A 54 -14.74 -0.53 -9.00
N GLY A 55 -15.28 -1.72 -9.16
CA GLY A 55 -15.60 -2.69 -8.12
C GLY A 55 -14.71 -3.93 -8.14
N GLU A 56 -15.05 -4.94 -7.33
CA GLU A 56 -14.68 -6.32 -7.69
C GLU A 56 -15.39 -6.64 -9.02
N VAL A 57 -14.60 -6.92 -10.06
CA VAL A 57 -15.10 -7.17 -11.41
C VAL A 57 -15.31 -8.67 -11.63
N GLY A 58 -14.69 -9.51 -10.78
CA GLY A 58 -14.88 -10.98 -10.76
C GLY A 58 -14.35 -11.71 -12.01
N ASP A 59 -13.75 -10.99 -12.94
CA ASP A 59 -13.30 -11.48 -14.25
C ASP A 59 -11.89 -10.94 -14.60
N ALA A 60 -11.48 -11.11 -15.86
CA ALA A 60 -10.18 -10.66 -16.37
C ALA A 60 -9.92 -9.14 -16.18
N GLY A 61 -10.95 -8.33 -15.90
CA GLY A 61 -10.83 -6.91 -15.61
C GLY A 61 -10.38 -6.57 -14.20
N GLN A 62 -10.25 -7.55 -13.30
CA GLN A 62 -9.91 -7.31 -11.89
C GLN A 62 -8.57 -6.59 -11.72
N TYR A 63 -7.53 -6.98 -12.48
CA TYR A 63 -6.23 -6.31 -12.44
C TYR A 63 -6.32 -4.82 -12.83
N ALA A 64 -7.08 -4.49 -13.89
CA ALA A 64 -7.29 -3.11 -14.33
C ALA A 64 -8.06 -2.29 -13.27
N SER A 65 -9.00 -2.93 -12.57
CA SER A 65 -9.74 -2.33 -11.47
C SER A 65 -8.85 -2.05 -10.26
N ASP A 66 -7.96 -2.98 -9.92
CA ASP A 66 -7.07 -2.90 -8.76
C ASP A 66 -5.94 -1.90 -8.94
N ARG A 67 -5.35 -1.83 -10.14
CA ARG A 67 -4.27 -0.88 -10.41
C ARG A 67 -4.71 0.56 -10.24
N GLY A 68 -5.96 0.86 -10.63
CA GLY A 68 -6.62 2.15 -10.40
C GLY A 68 -5.76 3.37 -10.70
N ILE A 69 -6.12 4.52 -10.11
CA ILE A 69 -5.28 5.72 -10.08
C ILE A 69 -5.20 6.24 -8.64
N TRP A 70 -4.00 6.38 -8.12
CA TRP A 70 -3.77 6.64 -6.69
C TRP A 70 -2.75 7.75 -6.47
N PRO A 71 -2.88 8.55 -5.39
CA PRO A 71 -1.92 9.61 -5.08
C PRO A 71 -0.63 9.04 -4.46
N ILE A 72 0.16 8.31 -5.25
CA ILE A 72 1.38 7.62 -4.80
C ILE A 72 2.54 8.60 -4.66
N GLY A 73 3.14 8.67 -3.47
CA GLY A 73 4.30 9.53 -3.21
C GLY A 73 5.56 9.06 -3.93
N LYS A 74 6.41 10.01 -4.36
CA LYS A 74 7.67 9.75 -5.10
C LYS A 74 8.54 8.65 -4.48
N ARG A 75 8.70 8.67 -3.15
CA ARG A 75 9.53 7.69 -2.44
C ARG A 75 8.97 6.27 -2.53
N VAL A 76 7.66 6.13 -2.44
CA VAL A 76 6.98 4.83 -2.52
C VAL A 76 7.08 4.28 -3.93
N ARG A 77 6.99 5.15 -4.95
CA ARG A 77 7.24 4.74 -6.34
C ARG A 77 8.66 4.20 -6.57
N ALA A 78 9.64 4.73 -5.85
CA ALA A 78 11.03 4.29 -5.97
C ALA A 78 11.36 3.03 -5.16
N GLU A 79 10.63 2.75 -4.07
CA GLU A 79 11.03 1.74 -3.07
C GLU A 79 10.03 0.58 -2.92
N ALA A 80 8.78 0.73 -3.37
CA ALA A 80 7.77 -0.30 -3.17
C ALA A 80 7.99 -1.49 -4.11
N GLN A 81 8.10 -2.68 -3.53
CA GLN A 81 8.20 -3.95 -4.27
C GLN A 81 6.84 -4.61 -4.48
N TYR A 82 5.86 -4.28 -3.62
CA TYR A 82 4.54 -4.90 -3.66
C TYR A 82 3.42 -3.87 -3.60
N ALA A 83 2.35 -4.14 -4.36
CA ALA A 83 1.05 -3.53 -4.17
C ALA A 83 0.11 -4.54 -3.50
N ILE A 84 -0.49 -4.15 -2.38
CA ILE A 84 -1.38 -4.98 -1.57
C ILE A 84 -2.77 -4.39 -1.68
N VAL A 85 -3.72 -5.17 -2.18
CA VAL A 85 -5.10 -4.73 -2.37
C VAL A 85 -5.98 -5.34 -1.29
N ALA A 86 -6.65 -4.46 -0.57
CA ALA A 86 -7.62 -4.82 0.44
C ALA A 86 -9.02 -4.34 0.05
N VAL A 87 -9.99 -5.22 0.27
CA VAL A 87 -11.40 -5.01 -0.04
C VAL A 87 -12.18 -5.16 1.26
N ASP A 88 -12.93 -4.12 1.63
CA ASP A 88 -13.69 -4.04 2.88
C ASP A 88 -12.85 -4.34 4.13
N GLY A 89 -11.59 -3.92 4.10
CA GLY A 89 -10.67 -4.07 5.22
C GLY A 89 -9.99 -5.43 5.30
N LEU A 90 -10.19 -6.35 4.35
CA LEU A 90 -9.45 -7.60 4.26
C LEU A 90 -8.52 -7.59 3.06
N VAL A 91 -7.26 -8.00 3.26
CA VAL A 91 -6.33 -8.21 2.15
C VAL A 91 -6.87 -9.33 1.28
N ARG A 92 -7.02 -9.05 -0.02
CA ARG A 92 -7.50 -10.01 -1.00
C ARG A 92 -6.39 -10.47 -1.92
N ARG A 93 -5.54 -9.55 -2.35
CA ARG A 93 -4.60 -9.78 -3.46
C ARG A 93 -3.29 -9.05 -3.24
N VAL A 94 -2.23 -9.60 -3.81
CA VAL A 94 -0.88 -9.03 -3.76
C VAL A 94 -0.26 -9.10 -5.15
N TYR A 95 0.32 -7.99 -5.57
CA TYR A 95 1.03 -7.84 -6.83
C TYR A 95 2.49 -7.52 -6.56
N GLU A 96 3.39 -8.19 -7.25
CA GLU A 96 4.78 -7.73 -7.37
C GLU A 96 4.82 -6.59 -8.38
N LEU A 97 5.45 -5.48 -7.98
CA LEU A 97 5.56 -4.28 -8.79
C LEU A 97 6.75 -4.38 -9.74
N ASP A 98 6.52 -4.05 -11.01
CA ASP A 98 7.61 -3.73 -11.91
C ASP A 98 8.31 -2.45 -11.40
N PRO A 99 9.64 -2.46 -11.17
CA PRO A 99 10.37 -1.29 -10.68
C PRO A 99 10.18 -0.03 -11.52
N ASP A 100 9.99 -0.19 -12.84
CA ASP A 100 9.73 0.92 -13.78
C ASP A 100 8.23 1.06 -14.11
N GLY A 101 7.38 0.30 -13.43
CA GLY A 101 5.96 0.12 -13.72
C GLY A 101 5.03 1.27 -13.34
N TRP A 102 5.57 2.42 -12.92
CA TRP A 102 4.77 3.56 -12.47
C TRP A 102 4.49 4.56 -13.59
N SER A 103 3.20 4.75 -13.89
CA SER A 103 2.75 5.71 -14.91
C SER A 103 1.88 6.79 -14.29
N GLU A 104 2.16 8.07 -14.61
CA GLU A 104 1.29 9.18 -14.21
C GLU A 104 0.11 9.25 -15.18
N VAL A 105 -1.11 9.21 -14.65
CA VAL A 105 -2.35 9.23 -15.44
C VAL A 105 -3.01 10.60 -15.36
N GLU A 106 -3.01 11.20 -14.17
CA GLU A 106 -3.45 12.57 -13.90
C GLU A 106 -2.42 13.23 -12.98
N SER A 107 -2.45 14.57 -12.88
CA SER A 107 -1.50 15.28 -12.00
C SER A 107 -1.48 14.70 -10.59
N SER A 108 -0.32 14.19 -10.18
CA SER A 108 -0.11 13.55 -8.87
C SER A 108 -0.89 12.25 -8.63
N LYS A 109 -1.49 11.63 -9.67
CA LYS A 109 -2.11 10.29 -9.59
C LYS A 109 -1.42 9.30 -10.52
N TRP A 110 -1.09 8.16 -9.95
CA TRP A 110 -0.26 7.14 -10.55
C TRP A 110 -0.98 5.81 -10.56
N GLU A 111 -0.77 5.05 -11.62
CA GLU A 111 -1.11 3.64 -11.71
C GLU A 111 0.17 2.79 -11.65
N PHE A 112 0.05 1.58 -11.15
CA PHE A 112 1.15 0.62 -11.14
C PHE A 112 1.02 -0.42 -12.24
N THR A 113 2.15 -1.02 -12.60
CA THR A 113 2.25 -2.20 -13.45
C THR A 113 2.81 -3.35 -12.61
N ALA A 114 2.09 -4.46 -12.56
CA ALA A 114 2.56 -5.67 -11.92
C ALA A 114 3.46 -6.48 -12.87
N VAL A 115 4.46 -7.16 -12.32
CA VAL A 115 5.29 -8.10 -13.09
C VAL A 115 4.38 -9.15 -13.74
N GLY A 116 4.47 -9.25 -15.07
CA GLY A 116 3.63 -10.17 -15.85
C GLY A 116 2.14 -9.84 -15.87
N ASN A 117 1.72 -8.65 -15.41
CA ASN A 117 0.31 -8.21 -15.34
C ASN A 117 -0.60 -9.20 -14.59
N ARG A 118 -0.07 -9.81 -13.52
CA ARG A 118 -0.79 -10.84 -12.76
C ARG A 118 -0.63 -10.64 -11.25
N GLU A 119 -1.54 -11.24 -10.51
CA GLU A 119 -1.40 -11.45 -9.08
C GLU A 119 -0.28 -12.47 -8.79
N LEU A 120 0.35 -12.33 -7.63
CA LEU A 120 1.21 -13.39 -7.10
C LEU A 120 0.38 -14.61 -6.73
N THR A 121 0.96 -15.78 -6.97
CA THR A 121 0.41 -17.05 -6.49
C THR A 121 0.52 -17.15 -4.98
N LYS A 122 -0.26 -18.05 -4.37
CA LYS A 122 -0.21 -18.29 -2.93
C LYS A 122 1.21 -18.64 -2.45
N ASP A 123 1.94 -19.49 -3.17
CA ASP A 123 3.28 -19.93 -2.80
C ASP A 123 4.30 -18.77 -2.87
N GLU A 124 4.18 -17.89 -3.87
CA GLU A 124 5.01 -16.68 -3.98
C GLU A 124 4.74 -15.70 -2.83
N ILE A 125 3.47 -15.53 -2.45
CA ILE A 125 3.06 -14.68 -1.32
C ILE A 125 3.58 -15.24 -0.01
N ASP A 126 3.38 -16.54 0.25
CA ASP A 126 3.80 -17.19 1.49
C ASP A 126 5.34 -17.12 1.63
N ALA A 127 6.09 -17.39 0.54
CA ALA A 127 7.55 -17.25 0.55
C ALA A 127 8.01 -15.81 0.83
N ALA A 128 7.38 -14.80 0.22
CA ALA A 128 7.74 -13.40 0.45
C ALA A 128 7.40 -12.94 1.88
N TYR A 129 6.28 -13.42 2.42
CA TYR A 129 5.85 -13.14 3.79
C TYR A 129 6.80 -13.76 4.82
N GLU A 130 7.16 -15.04 4.66
CA GLU A 130 8.10 -15.75 5.54
C GLU A 130 9.52 -15.13 5.51
N ALA A 131 9.94 -14.63 4.35
CA ALA A 131 11.20 -13.90 4.20
C ALA A 131 11.18 -12.47 4.80
N GLY A 132 10.03 -12.00 5.30
CA GLY A 132 9.85 -10.63 5.79
C GLY A 132 9.99 -9.58 4.70
N ASN A 133 9.69 -9.94 3.45
CA ASN A 133 9.63 -9.03 2.29
C ASN A 133 8.21 -8.51 2.04
N LEU A 134 7.20 -9.15 2.62
CA LEU A 134 5.80 -8.78 2.49
C LEU A 134 5.16 -8.63 3.88
N PRO A 135 4.48 -7.50 4.17
CA PRO A 135 3.95 -7.23 5.51
C PRO A 135 2.56 -7.83 5.76
N LEU A 136 1.81 -8.12 4.70
CA LEU A 136 0.42 -8.61 4.77
C LEU A 136 0.16 -9.58 3.64
N ARG A 137 -0.62 -10.63 3.90
CA ARG A 137 -1.04 -11.64 2.92
C ARG A 137 -2.57 -11.74 2.85
N PRO A 138 -3.13 -12.38 1.81
CA PRO A 138 -4.57 -12.59 1.69
C PRO A 138 -5.17 -13.20 2.96
N GLY A 139 -6.26 -12.60 3.45
CA GLY A 139 -6.94 -12.94 4.70
C GLY A 139 -6.54 -12.10 5.91
N ASP A 140 -5.43 -11.36 5.85
CA ASP A 140 -5.05 -10.45 6.94
C ASP A 140 -5.96 -9.21 6.97
N ASP A 141 -6.15 -8.67 8.18
CA ASP A 141 -6.82 -7.38 8.38
C ASP A 141 -5.96 -6.25 7.81
N CYS A 142 -6.53 -5.47 6.91
CA CYS A 142 -5.87 -4.32 6.34
C CYS A 142 -5.92 -3.14 7.32
N PRO A 143 -4.77 -2.51 7.64
CA PRO A 143 -4.70 -1.43 8.62
C PRO A 143 -5.29 -0.09 8.14
N THR A 144 -5.93 -0.04 6.96
CA THR A 144 -6.56 1.16 6.38
C THR A 144 -8.08 1.05 6.45
N ARG A 145 -8.75 2.17 6.80
CA ARG A 145 -10.21 2.25 6.83
C ARG A 145 -10.81 1.86 5.47
N ALA A 146 -11.89 1.07 5.50
CA ALA A 146 -12.60 0.62 4.31
C ALA A 146 -13.10 1.81 3.45
N GLY A 147 -12.54 1.94 2.24
CA GLY A 147 -13.10 2.79 1.18
C GLY A 147 -12.31 4.03 0.78
N GLY A 148 -11.10 3.85 0.25
CA GLY A 148 -10.52 4.81 -0.70
C GLY A 148 -9.16 5.39 -0.33
N ALA A 149 -8.51 4.92 0.74
CA ALA A 149 -7.19 5.42 1.10
C ALA A 149 -6.10 4.47 0.60
N TYR A 150 -5.36 4.92 -0.42
CA TYR A 150 -3.98 4.51 -0.57
C TYR A 150 -3.20 4.88 0.71
N ARG A 151 -2.35 3.98 1.18
CA ARG A 151 -1.40 4.25 2.27
C ARG A 151 -0.08 3.52 2.01
N PRO A 152 1.07 4.19 2.16
CA PRO A 152 2.33 3.47 2.25
C PRO A 152 2.43 2.71 3.57
N HIS A 153 2.74 1.42 3.49
CA HIS A 153 2.97 0.57 4.66
C HIS A 153 4.45 0.26 4.77
N TRP A 154 5.09 0.83 5.79
CA TRP A 154 6.51 0.66 6.07
C TRP A 154 6.70 -0.42 7.15
N PHE A 155 7.63 -1.36 6.94
CA PHE A 155 7.87 -2.52 7.80
C PHE A 155 9.34 -2.98 7.77
#